data_AF-A0A842JP44-F1
#
_entry.id   AF-A0A842JP44-F1
#
_cell.length_a   1.000
_cell.length_b   1.000
_cell.length_c   1.000
_cell.angle_alpha   90.00
_cell.angle_beta   90.00
_cell.angle_gamma   90.00
#
_symmetry.space_group_name_H-M   'P 1'
#
loop_
_entity.id
_entity.type
_entity.pdbx_description
1 polymer ?
#
loop_
_entity_poly.entity_id
_entity_poly.type
_entity_poly.pdbx_seq_one_letter_code
_entity_poly.pdbx_strand_id
1 'polypeptide(L)' 'MNALIEMSRLAMRRPGPDTTVEARAAWYRAKGRLLEHLGDDAPGTARHAAVAYAQARSLLGSGEVGAA' A
#
# COMPACT_ATOMS: atom_id res chain seq x y z
N MET A 1 13.91 7.32 -6.75
CA MET A 1 12.44 7.37 -6.83
C MET A 1 12.03 8.83 -6.73
N ASN A 2 11.10 9.34 -7.54
CA ASN A 2 10.64 10.73 -7.38
C ASN A 2 9.34 10.71 -6.57
N ALA A 3 9.39 11.20 -5.33
CA ALA A 3 8.28 11.10 -4.38
C ALA A 3 6.98 11.75 -4.89
N LEU A 4 7.06 12.91 -5.56
CA LEU A 4 5.88 13.61 -6.10
C LEU A 4 5.21 12.79 -7.22
N ILE A 5 6.01 12.18 -8.10
CA ILE A 5 5.50 11.31 -9.16
C ILE A 5 4.81 10.07 -8.56
N GLU A 6 5.41 9.45 -7.55
CA GLU A 6 4.83 8.27 -6.89
C GLU A 6 3.59 8.59 -6.06
N MET A 7 3.57 9.73 -5.36
CA MET A 7 2.36 10.24 -4.70
C MET A 7 1.23 10.46 -5.71
N SER A 8 1.55 11.05 -6.87
CA SER A 8 0.58 11.29 -7.94
C SER A 8 0.03 9.99 -8.51
N ARG A 9 0.90 9.00 -8.75
CA ARG A 9 0.51 7.65 -9.20
C ARG A 9 -0.38 6.95 -8.19
N LEU A 10 -0.05 7.03 -6.90
CA LEU A 10 -0.86 6.45 -5.82
C LEU A 10 -2.22 7.14 -5.69
N ALA A 11 -2.27 8.46 -5.83
CA ALA A 11 -3.52 9.22 -5.77
C ALA A 11 -4.44 8.89 -6.94
N MET A 12 -3.91 8.86 -8.17
CA MET A 12 -4.69 8.56 -9.38
C MET A 12 -5.14 7.09 -9.46
N ARG A 13 -4.37 6.17 -8.87
CA ARG A 13 -4.66 4.73 -8.88
C ARG A 13 -5.20 4.23 -7.54
N ARG A 14 -5.81 5.11 -6.74
CA ARG A 14 -6.41 4.72 -5.46
C ARG A 14 -7.48 3.64 -5.74
N PRO A 15 -7.37 2.45 -5.14
CA PRO A 15 -8.30 1.37 -5.44
C PRO A 15 -9.72 1.72 -4.95
N GLY A 16 -10.70 1.53 -5.82
CA GLY A 16 -12.13 1.66 -5.49
C GLY A 16 -12.73 0.36 -4.93
N PRO A 17 -14.02 0.37 -4.54
CA PRO A 17 -14.71 -0.79 -3.96
C PRO A 17 -14.80 -2.02 -4.89
N ASP A 18 -14.58 -1.85 -6.20
CA ASP A 18 -14.61 -2.93 -7.20
C ASP A 18 -13.22 -3.41 -7.64
N THR A 19 -12.14 -2.81 -7.12
CA THR A 19 -10.78 -3.29 -7.44
C THR A 19 -10.51 -4.63 -6.80
N THR A 20 -9.79 -5.50 -7.50
CA THR A 20 -9.43 -6.82 -6.98
C THR A 20 -8.59 -6.72 -5.71
N VAL A 21 -8.61 -7.78 -4.90
CA VAL A 21 -7.84 -7.88 -3.66
C VAL A 21 -6.34 -7.71 -3.94
N GLU A 22 -5.86 -8.28 -5.05
CA GLU A 22 -4.47 -8.22 -5.49
C GLU A 22 -4.07 -6.79 -5.87
N ALA A 23 -4.94 -6.08 -6.61
CA ALA A 23 -4.71 -4.69 -6.99
C ALA A 23 -4.66 -3.77 -5.76
N ARG A 24 -5.55 -4.00 -4.77
CA ARG A 24 -5.53 -3.28 -3.48
C ARG A 24 -4.26 -3.57 -2.70
N ALA A 25 -3.86 -4.84 -2.60
CA ALA A 25 -2.65 -5.23 -1.90
C ALA A 25 -1.39 -4.64 -2.56
N ALA A 26 -1.32 -4.65 -3.90
CA ALA A 26 -0.24 -4.02 -4.66
C ALA A 26 -0.15 -2.51 -4.41
N TRP A 27 -1.29 -1.82 -4.36
CA TRP A 27 -1.35 -0.40 -4.03
C TRP A 27 -0.83 -0.11 -2.61
N TYR A 28 -1.25 -0.90 -1.61
CA TYR A 28 -0.76 -0.76 -0.23
C TYR A 28 0.75 -1.01 -0.12
N ARG A 29 1.30 -1.98 -0.85
CA ARG A 29 2.77 -2.20 -0.92
C ARG A 29 3.48 -1.00 -1.54
N ALA A 30 2.95 -0.43 -2.61
CA ALA A 30 3.52 0.76 -3.24
C ALA A 30 3.49 1.97 -2.31
N LYS A 31 2.41 2.15 -1.54
CA LYS A 31 2.31 3.15 -0.47
C LYS A 31 3.36 2.94 0.63
N GLY A 32 3.58 1.69 1.05
CA GLY A 32 4.62 1.33 2.02
C GLY A 32 6.02 1.75 1.55
N ARG A 33 6.41 1.39 0.32
CA ARG A 33 7.71 1.75 -0.27
C ARG A 33 7.92 3.26 -0.37
N LEU A 34 6.88 4.01 -0.72
CA LEU A 34 6.96 5.47 -0.74
C LEU A 34 7.18 6.03 0.67
N LEU A 35 6.48 5.53 1.68
CA LEU A 35 6.60 5.99 3.06
C LEU A 35 7.97 5.65 3.67
N GLU A 36 8.57 4.51 3.31
CA GLU A 36 9.96 4.19 3.67
C GLU A 36 10.93 5.18 3.04
N HIS A 37 10.72 5.53 1.77
CA HIS A 37 11.57 6.50 1.07
C HIS A 37 11.45 7.92 1.62
N LEU A 38 10.27 8.31 2.12
CA LEU A 38 10.05 9.56 2.85
C LEU A 38 10.53 9.50 4.31
N GLY A 39 10.97 8.31 4.76
CA GLY A 39 11.44 8.00 6.11
C GLY A 39 12.50 8.94 6.64
N ASP A 40 13.38 9.38 5.75
CA ASP A 40 14.51 10.24 6.08
C ASP A 40 14.09 11.71 6.31
N ASP A 41 12.91 12.11 5.81
CA ASP A 41 12.45 13.52 5.79
C ASP A 41 11.32 13.83 6.78
N ALA A 42 10.67 12.82 7.38
CA ALA A 42 9.53 13.05 8.28
C ALA A 42 9.36 11.99 9.38
N PRO A 43 9.30 12.35 10.67
CA PRO A 43 9.06 11.42 11.77
C PRO A 43 7.71 10.69 11.64
N GLY A 44 7.68 9.39 11.99
CA GLY A 44 6.46 8.58 12.03
C GLY A 44 6.04 7.93 10.70
N THR A 45 6.69 8.28 9.60
CA THR A 45 6.56 7.63 8.27
C THR A 45 6.87 6.13 8.31
N ALA A 46 7.87 5.70 9.08
CA ALA A 46 8.19 4.27 9.27
C ALA A 46 7.01 3.47 9.86
N ARG A 47 6.30 4.04 10.84
CA ARG A 47 5.07 3.42 11.39
C ARG A 47 3.99 3.33 10.32
N HIS A 48 3.80 4.38 9.54
CA HIS A 48 2.81 4.38 8.45
C HIS A 48 3.15 3.38 7.35
N ALA A 49 4.44 3.19 7.03
CA ALA A 49 4.90 2.17 6.09
C ALA A 49 4.56 0.76 6.61
N ALA A 50 4.86 0.48 7.88
CA ALA A 50 4.54 -0.80 8.51
C ALA A 50 3.03 -1.11 8.47
N VAL A 51 2.17 -0.11 8.73
CA VAL A 51 0.71 -0.24 8.62
C VAL A 51 0.29 -0.54 7.18
N ALA A 52 0.86 0.15 6.19
CA ALA A 52 0.54 -0.10 4.78
C ALA A 52 0.90 -1.54 4.37
N TYR A 53 2.06 -2.06 4.79
CA TYR A 53 2.43 -3.45 4.53
C TYR A 53 1.55 -4.45 5.26
N ALA A 54 1.13 -4.17 6.50
CA ALA A 54 0.21 -5.02 7.24
C ALA A 54 -1.14 -5.14 6.50
N GLN A 55 -1.67 -4.04 5.95
CA GLN A 55 -2.89 -4.05 5.14
C GLN A 55 -2.73 -4.90 3.88
N ALA A 56 -1.60 -4.76 3.17
CA ALA A 56 -1.33 -5.59 1.99
C ALA A 56 -1.26 -7.09 2.32
N ARG A 57 -0.69 -7.46 3.47
CA ARG A 57 -0.64 -8.86 3.94
C ARG A 57 -2.02 -9.36 4.33
N SER A 58 -2.79 -8.58 5.08
CA SER A 58 -4.14 -8.96 5.50
C SER A 58 -5.04 -9.23 4.31
N LEU A 59 -5.00 -8.37 3.28
CA LEU A 59 -5.81 -8.55 2.06
C LEU A 59 -5.54 -9.90 1.38
N LEU A 60 -4.27 -10.30 1.28
CA LEU A 60 -3.91 -11.56 0.64
C LEU A 60 -4.11 -12.79 1.55
N GLY A 61 -3.91 -12.64 2.86
CA GLY A 61 -4.15 -13.72 3.83
C GLY A 61 -5.64 -13.99 4.08
N SER A 62 -6.51 -13.00 3.86
CA SER A 62 -7.96 -13.19 3.88
C SER A 62 -8.52 -13.90 2.63
N GLY A 63 -7.69 -14.14 1.60
CA GLY A 63 -8.09 -14.79 0.35
C GLY A 63 -8.16 -16.32 0.39
N GLU A 64 -7.72 -16.98 1.47
CA GLU A 64 -7.66 -18.45 1.58
C GLU A 64 -8.84 -19.10 2.34
N VAL A 65 -9.91 -18.36 2.67
CA VAL A 65 -11.10 -18.94 3.34
C VAL A 65 -12.35 -18.64 2.52
N GLY A 66 -12.52 -19.34 1.40
CA GLY A 66 -13.70 -19.11 0.55
C GLY A 66 -13.83 -19.97 -0.72
N ALA A 67 -13.19 -21.14 -0.78
CA ALA A 67 -13.45 -22.14 -1.82
C ALA A 67 -13.07 -23.54 -1.32
N ALA A 68 -13.95 -24.17 -0.56
CA ALA A 68 -14.00 -25.61 -0.35
C ALA A 68 -15.46 -26.03 -0.11
#